data_AF-A0A8T2Q912-F1
#
_entry.id   AF-A0A8T2Q912-F1
#
_cell.length_a   1.000
_cell.length_b   1.000
_cell.length_c   1.000
_cell.angle_alpha   90.00
_cell.angle_beta   90.00
_cell.angle_gamma   90.00
#
_symmetry.space_group_name_H-M   'P 1'
#
loop_
_entity.id
_entity.type
_entity.pdbx_description
1 polymer ?
#
loop_
_entity_poly.entity_id
_entity_poly.type
_entity_poly.pdbx_seq_one_letter_code
_entity_poly.pdbx_strand_id
1 'polypeptide(L)'
;MAEHSAAAEETGGPRSDCSAPTRIMLAVNQSSIKGYPNPSISSMNAFHWVVKKIIQPPTRSHFKLLILHVQVPDDDAFDDTDSLFASKEDFQTIKHGDQIRGVHLLQHFVHECNELKIPCRAWVRKGDIREVICKEVARAHPDMLVLGSRGLRTIQKIFVGTVSEYCVKHVDCPVLVVRRKQEDAPEDSIED
;
A
#
# COMPACT_ATOMS: atom_id res chain seq x y z
N MET A 1 -6.92 38.67 -57.63
CA MET A 1 -7.19 39.69 -56.59
C MET A 1 -8.68 39.65 -56.28
N ALA A 2 -9.17 39.27 -55.11
CA ALA A 2 -8.59 38.65 -53.93
C ALA A 2 -9.72 37.81 -53.31
N GLU A 3 -9.37 36.61 -52.85
CA GLU A 3 -10.23 35.74 -52.06
C GLU A 3 -10.54 36.41 -50.72
N HIS A 4 -11.77 36.28 -50.23
CA HIS A 4 -12.08 36.48 -48.81
C HIS A 4 -12.78 35.22 -48.30
N SER A 5 -11.92 34.35 -47.77
CA SER A 5 -12.24 33.29 -46.82
C SER A 5 -12.78 33.93 -45.53
N ALA A 6 -13.98 33.54 -45.12
CA ALA A 6 -14.52 33.84 -43.79
C ALA A 6 -14.56 32.54 -42.99
N ALA A 7 -13.88 32.60 -41.84
CA ALA A 7 -13.51 31.47 -41.01
C ALA A 7 -14.66 30.92 -40.14
N ALA A 8 -14.45 29.66 -39.77
CA ALA A 8 -15.11 28.81 -38.80
C ALA A 8 -15.74 29.50 -37.57
N GLU A 9 -16.96 29.06 -37.26
CA GLU A 9 -17.51 29.04 -35.90
C GLU A 9 -17.61 27.57 -35.45
N GLU A 10 -16.47 26.97 -35.10
CA GLU A 10 -16.46 25.76 -34.28
C GLU A 10 -16.41 26.19 -32.81
N THR A 11 -17.57 26.35 -32.18
CA THR A 11 -17.68 26.40 -30.72
C THR A 11 -17.46 25.01 -30.14
N GLY A 12 -16.21 24.56 -30.18
CA GLY A 12 -15.71 23.40 -29.44
C GLY A 12 -14.71 23.88 -28.40
N GLY A 13 -15.21 24.46 -27.29
CA GLY A 13 -14.34 24.86 -26.17
C GLY A 13 -13.49 23.66 -25.70
N PRO A 14 -12.22 23.88 -25.31
CA PRO A 14 -11.38 22.80 -24.82
C PRO A 14 -12.05 22.18 -23.59
N ARG A 15 -12.32 20.86 -23.66
CA ARG A 15 -12.72 20.05 -22.52
C ARG A 15 -11.58 20.08 -21.49
N SER A 16 -11.64 21.03 -20.57
CA SER A 16 -10.79 21.07 -19.38
C SER A 16 -11.36 20.12 -18.34
N ASP A 17 -11.23 18.82 -18.55
CA ASP A 17 -11.51 17.85 -17.50
C ASP A 17 -10.18 17.44 -16.86
N CYS A 18 -9.62 18.32 -16.05
CA CYS A 18 -8.48 17.98 -15.19
C CYS A 18 -9.02 17.57 -13.82
N SER A 19 -9.78 16.47 -13.78
CA SER A 19 -10.13 15.79 -12.53
C SER A 19 -8.84 15.45 -11.79
N ALA A 20 -8.84 15.64 -10.47
CA ALA A 20 -7.73 15.20 -9.63
C ALA A 20 -7.44 13.70 -9.89
N PRO A 21 -6.16 13.26 -9.82
CA PRO A 21 -5.82 11.87 -10.06
C PRO A 21 -6.49 10.96 -9.04
N THR A 22 -6.97 9.80 -9.48
CA THR A 22 -7.52 8.75 -8.63
C THR A 22 -6.45 8.27 -7.66
N ARG A 23 -6.70 8.44 -6.36
CA ARG A 23 -5.82 8.08 -5.26
C ARG A 23 -6.11 6.67 -4.80
N ILE A 24 -5.18 5.76 -5.07
CA ILE A 24 -5.28 4.37 -4.61
C ILE A 24 -4.32 4.21 -3.44
N MET A 25 -4.87 3.89 -2.27
CA MET A 25 -4.08 3.60 -1.08
C MET A 25 -3.74 2.12 -1.03
N LEU A 26 -2.47 1.79 -0.87
CA LEU A 26 -1.97 0.43 -0.71
C LEU A 26 -1.38 0.30 0.69
N ALA A 27 -1.97 -0.55 1.55
CA ALA A 27 -1.34 -0.88 2.82
C ALA A 27 -0.36 -2.04 2.61
N VAL A 28 0.87 -1.88 3.08
CA VAL A 28 1.96 -2.83 2.91
C VAL A 28 2.57 -3.22 4.25
N ASN A 29 3.04 -4.46 4.34
CA ASN A 29 3.76 -4.99 5.50
C ASN A 29 5.03 -5.73 5.08
N GLN A 30 5.89 -5.97 6.07
CA GLN A 30 7.10 -6.75 5.92
C GLN A 30 6.78 -8.25 5.79
N SER A 31 7.65 -9.02 5.13
CA SER A 31 7.61 -10.48 5.13
C SER A 31 8.04 -11.03 6.49
N SER A 32 7.33 -12.03 7.01
CA SER A 32 7.77 -12.81 8.17
C SER A 32 8.85 -13.81 7.79
N ILE A 33 8.80 -14.37 6.57
CA ILE A 33 9.81 -15.34 6.09
C ILE A 33 11.14 -14.69 5.74
N LYS A 34 11.13 -13.67 4.86
CA LYS A 34 12.36 -13.03 4.38
C LYS A 34 12.90 -11.99 5.36
N GLY A 35 12.14 -11.67 6.40
CA GLY A 35 12.46 -10.62 7.35
C GLY A 35 12.66 -9.25 6.70
N TYR A 36 13.21 -8.34 7.49
CA TYR A 36 13.52 -6.98 7.07
C TYR A 36 14.68 -6.99 6.05
N PRO A 37 14.64 -6.18 4.97
CA PRO A 37 13.64 -5.16 4.59
C PRO A 37 12.57 -5.63 3.59
N ASN A 38 12.39 -6.94 3.46
CA ASN A 38 11.62 -7.49 2.37
C ASN A 38 10.11 -7.27 2.57
N PRO A 39 9.38 -6.75 1.57
CA PRO A 39 7.93 -6.70 1.62
C PRO A 39 7.31 -8.10 1.63
N SER A 40 6.14 -8.25 2.26
CA SER A 40 5.40 -9.50 2.22
C SER A 40 5.00 -9.84 0.79
N ILE A 41 4.94 -11.13 0.47
CA ILE A 41 4.56 -11.62 -0.86
C ILE A 41 3.16 -11.09 -1.22
N SER A 42 2.25 -11.04 -0.24
CA SER A 42 0.89 -10.51 -0.47
C SER A 42 0.87 -9.01 -0.80
N SER A 43 1.72 -8.21 -0.15
CA SER A 43 1.85 -6.76 -0.45
C SER A 43 2.42 -6.54 -1.85
N MET A 44 3.45 -7.30 -2.21
CA MET A 44 4.08 -7.20 -3.52
C MET A 44 3.12 -7.63 -4.64
N ASN A 45 2.41 -8.75 -4.45
CA ASN A 45 1.42 -9.22 -5.41
C ASN A 45 0.25 -8.23 -5.57
N ALA A 46 -0.20 -7.60 -4.48
CA ALA A 46 -1.21 -6.55 -4.54
C ALA A 46 -0.74 -5.35 -5.36
N PHE A 47 0.48 -4.86 -5.09
CA PHE A 47 1.11 -3.76 -5.84
C PHE A 47 1.20 -4.07 -7.34
N HIS A 48 1.81 -5.20 -7.71
CA HIS A 48 1.97 -5.58 -9.11
C HIS A 48 0.64 -5.81 -9.81
N TRP A 49 -0.34 -6.37 -9.11
CA TRP A 49 -1.68 -6.54 -9.66
C TRP A 49 -2.33 -5.19 -9.98
N VAL A 50 -2.28 -4.22 -9.06
CA VAL A 50 -2.83 -2.86 -9.27
C VAL A 50 -2.12 -2.18 -10.44
N VAL A 51 -0.79 -2.20 -10.47
CA VAL A 51 -0.02 -1.63 -11.58
C VAL A 51 -0.40 -2.27 -12.91
N LYS A 52 -0.50 -3.60 -12.96
CA LYS A 52 -0.78 -4.34 -14.19
C LYS A 52 -2.22 -4.23 -14.66
N LYS A 53 -3.18 -4.09 -13.75
CA LYS A 53 -4.62 -4.21 -14.05
C LYS A 53 -5.39 -2.89 -13.99
N ILE A 54 -4.89 -1.91 -13.22
CA ILE A 54 -5.56 -0.62 -13.03
C ILE A 54 -4.70 0.51 -13.63
N ILE A 55 -3.41 0.58 -13.28
CA ILE A 55 -2.53 1.71 -13.64
C ILE A 55 -1.78 1.40 -14.95
N GLN A 56 -2.54 1.16 -16.02
CA GLN A 56 -1.98 0.81 -17.33
C GLN A 56 -1.55 2.06 -18.13
N PRO A 57 -0.54 1.95 -19.02
CA PRO A 57 -0.30 2.98 -20.02
C PRO A 57 -1.50 3.15 -20.97
N PRO A 58 -1.83 4.37 -21.42
CA PRO A 58 -1.14 5.64 -21.13
C PRO A 58 -1.66 6.38 -19.88
N THR A 59 -2.57 5.80 -19.10
CA THR A 59 -3.31 6.50 -18.04
C THR A 59 -2.59 6.60 -16.69
N ARG A 60 -1.29 6.27 -16.61
CA ARG A 60 -0.54 6.25 -15.34
C ARG A 60 -0.58 7.58 -14.57
N SER A 61 -0.58 8.71 -15.28
CA SER A 61 -0.66 10.05 -14.69
C SER A 61 -2.01 10.37 -14.05
N HIS A 62 -3.07 9.61 -14.41
CA HIS A 62 -4.40 9.78 -13.82
C HIS A 62 -4.52 9.10 -12.46
N PHE A 63 -3.48 8.40 -12.00
CA PHE A 63 -3.45 7.71 -10.71
C PHE A 63 -2.36 8.27 -9.80
N LYS A 64 -2.61 8.21 -8.50
CA LYS A 64 -1.62 8.47 -7.46
C LYS A 64 -1.64 7.35 -6.43
N LEU A 65 -0.51 6.66 -6.26
CA LEU A 65 -0.38 5.63 -5.24
C LEU A 65 -0.05 6.23 -3.87
N LEU A 66 -0.82 5.87 -2.86
CA LEU A 66 -0.58 6.22 -1.47
C LEU A 66 -0.15 4.97 -0.71
N ILE A 67 1.14 4.85 -0.39
CA ILE A 67 1.70 3.62 0.20
C ILE A 67 1.82 3.82 1.72
N LEU A 68 1.05 3.05 2.49
CA LEU A 68 1.05 3.09 3.94
C LEU A 68 1.72 1.83 4.48
N HIS A 69 2.71 2.01 5.36
CA HIS A 69 3.16 0.96 6.25
C HIS A 69 2.74 1.28 7.69
N VAL A 70 2.14 0.30 8.38
CA VAL A 70 1.88 0.40 9.82
C VAL A 70 2.90 -0.44 10.57
N GLN A 71 3.63 0.22 11.45
CA GLN A 71 4.53 -0.38 12.39
C GLN A 71 3.79 -0.64 13.70
N VAL A 72 3.68 -1.91 14.04
CA VAL A 72 3.17 -2.32 15.36
C VAL A 72 4.28 -2.03 16.37
N PRO A 73 4.02 -1.31 17.47
CA PRO A 73 4.97 -1.24 18.57
C PRO A 73 5.17 -2.66 19.10
N ASP A 74 6.42 -3.10 19.29
CA ASP A 74 6.69 -4.34 20.01
C ASP A 74 6.16 -4.18 21.45
N ASP A 75 4.98 -4.74 21.74
CA ASP A 75 4.52 -4.92 23.13
C ASP A 75 5.29 -6.08 23.82
N ASP A 76 6.02 -6.88 23.02
CA ASP A 76 6.83 -8.03 23.45
C ASP A 76 8.25 -7.64 23.89
N ALA A 77 8.43 -6.47 24.53
CA ALA A 77 9.62 -6.21 25.34
C ALA A 77 9.72 -7.12 26.60
N PHE A 78 8.93 -8.20 26.65
CA PHE A 78 8.79 -9.13 27.77
C PHE A 78 9.02 -10.61 27.42
N ASP A 79 9.45 -10.97 26.20
CA ASP A 79 9.72 -12.38 25.88
C ASP A 79 10.98 -12.57 25.01
N ASP A 80 12.13 -12.14 25.55
CA ASP A 80 13.30 -13.01 25.61
C ASP A 80 14.38 -12.37 26.52
N THR A 81 14.61 -13.02 27.66
CA THR A 81 15.88 -13.19 28.35
C THR A 81 16.99 -12.15 28.08
N ASP A 82 17.32 -11.32 29.09
CA ASP A 82 18.44 -10.35 29.21
C ASP A 82 18.29 -8.89 28.74
N SER A 83 17.07 -8.33 28.59
CA SER A 83 16.94 -6.86 28.42
C SER A 83 16.88 -6.12 29.76
N LEU A 84 18.01 -6.04 30.47
CA LEU A 84 18.24 -5.02 31.50
C LEU A 84 18.28 -3.64 30.81
N PHE A 85 17.14 -2.95 30.76
CA PHE A 85 17.07 -1.58 30.26
C PHE A 85 17.78 -0.62 31.22
N ALA A 86 19.07 -0.38 31.00
CA ALA A 86 19.90 0.42 31.89
C ALA A 86 19.78 1.93 31.66
N SER A 87 19.19 2.38 30.55
CA SER A 87 19.19 3.80 30.17
C SER A 87 18.06 4.22 29.22
N LYS A 88 17.84 5.54 29.10
CA LYS A 88 16.87 6.11 28.13
C LYS A 88 17.39 5.99 26.69
N GLU A 89 18.70 5.92 26.52
CA GLU A 89 19.41 5.82 25.24
C GLU A 89 19.15 4.47 24.55
N ASP A 90 19.04 3.38 25.31
CA ASP A 90 18.72 2.05 24.78
C ASP A 90 17.33 2.02 24.12
N PHE A 91 16.33 2.63 24.78
CA PHE A 91 14.99 2.80 24.22
C PHE A 91 14.95 3.68 22.96
N GLN A 92 15.80 4.71 22.88
CA GLN A 92 15.87 5.58 21.70
C GLN A 92 16.45 4.83 20.50
N THR A 93 17.46 3.99 20.73
CA THR A 93 18.14 3.20 19.70
C THR A 93 17.18 2.20 19.05
N ILE A 94 16.37 1.50 19.85
CA ILE A 94 15.34 0.58 19.35
C ILE A 94 14.29 1.32 18.52
N LYS A 95 13.74 2.42 19.06
CA LYS A 95 12.74 3.26 18.34
C LYS A 95 13.26 3.80 17.01
N HIS A 96 14.56 4.12 16.95
CA HIS A 96 15.22 4.61 15.74
C HIS A 96 15.40 3.50 14.70
N GLY A 97 15.87 2.31 15.13
CA GLY A 97 16.00 1.14 14.27
C GLY A 97 14.67 0.75 13.62
N ASP A 98 13.60 0.78 14.42
CA ASP A 98 12.22 0.56 13.98
C ASP A 98 11.77 1.53 12.88
N GLN A 99 12.04 2.82 13.07
CA GLN A 99 11.66 3.82 12.09
C GLN A 99 12.44 3.65 10.78
N ILE A 100 13.73 3.33 10.87
CA ILE A 100 14.56 3.01 9.70
C ILE A 100 13.98 1.80 8.96
N ARG A 101 13.53 0.77 9.71
CA ARG A 101 12.95 -0.43 9.11
C ARG A 101 11.71 -0.13 8.28
N GLY A 102 10.78 0.64 8.83
CA GLY A 102 9.58 1.04 8.09
C GLY A 102 9.89 1.82 6.81
N VAL A 103 10.92 2.67 6.82
CA VAL A 103 11.31 3.49 5.66
C VAL A 103 11.91 2.63 4.55
N HIS A 104 12.79 1.69 4.86
CA HIS A 104 13.47 0.86 3.85
C HIS A 104 12.49 -0.08 3.13
N LEU A 105 11.48 -0.59 3.85
CA LEU A 105 10.37 -1.32 3.23
C LEU A 105 9.66 -0.47 2.16
N LEU A 106 9.35 0.79 2.48
CA LEU A 106 8.66 1.70 1.57
C LEU A 106 9.52 2.09 0.35
N GLN A 107 10.85 2.10 0.50
CA GLN A 107 11.76 2.41 -0.60
C GLN A 107 11.61 1.44 -1.77
N HIS A 108 11.34 0.15 -1.53
CA HIS A 108 11.07 -0.82 -2.59
C HIS A 108 9.92 -0.36 -3.50
N PHE A 109 8.77 -0.02 -2.90
CA PHE A 109 7.59 0.40 -3.66
C PHE A 109 7.75 1.78 -4.32
N VAL A 110 8.42 2.73 -3.64
CA VAL A 110 8.69 4.06 -4.20
C VAL A 110 9.62 3.97 -5.42
N HIS A 111 10.65 3.12 -5.34
CA HIS A 111 11.57 2.88 -6.45
C HIS A 111 10.82 2.32 -7.67
N GLU A 112 10.01 1.27 -7.49
CA GLU A 112 9.21 0.70 -8.59
C GLU A 112 8.22 1.72 -9.18
N CYS A 113 7.57 2.54 -8.35
CA CYS A 113 6.70 3.61 -8.84
C CYS A 113 7.48 4.62 -9.71
N ASN A 114 8.70 4.99 -9.31
CA ASN A 114 9.54 5.93 -10.05
C ASN A 114 9.99 5.40 -11.41
N GLU A 115 10.36 4.12 -11.47
CA GLU A 115 10.71 3.44 -12.73
C GLU A 115 9.51 3.40 -13.67
N LEU A 116 8.32 3.13 -13.14
CA LEU A 116 7.08 3.06 -13.90
C LEU A 116 6.45 4.43 -14.21
N LYS A 117 7.02 5.52 -13.69
CA LYS A 117 6.49 6.89 -13.79
C LYS A 117 5.07 7.03 -13.23
N ILE A 118 4.82 6.38 -12.09
CA ILE A 118 3.57 6.46 -11.33
C ILE A 118 3.77 7.45 -10.17
N PRO A 119 3.00 8.55 -10.10
CA PRO A 119 3.03 9.45 -8.95
C PRO A 119 2.72 8.68 -7.65
N CYS A 120 3.58 8.78 -6.64
CA CYS A 120 3.34 8.12 -5.37
C CYS A 120 3.69 8.99 -4.16
N ARG A 121 3.12 8.65 -3.00
CA ARG A 121 3.50 9.17 -1.68
C ARG A 121 3.53 7.98 -0.73
N ALA A 122 4.60 7.85 0.05
CA ALA A 122 4.75 6.77 1.02
C ALA A 122 4.99 7.32 2.43
N TRP A 123 4.43 6.67 3.46
CA TRP A 123 4.70 7.03 4.85
C TRP A 123 4.46 5.88 5.84
N VAL A 124 5.07 6.00 7.00
CA VAL A 124 4.93 5.05 8.13
C VAL A 124 4.01 5.65 9.20
N ARG A 125 3.23 4.79 9.86
CA ARG A 125 2.47 5.09 11.08
C ARG A 125 2.72 4.04 12.14
N LYS A 126 2.58 4.42 13.41
CA LYS A 126 2.72 3.50 14.54
C LYS A 126 1.36 3.25 15.19
N GLY A 127 1.10 2.01 15.61
CA GLY A 127 -0.10 1.61 16.36
C GLY A 127 -0.73 0.30 15.87
N ASP A 128 -1.94 0.00 16.35
CA ASP A 128 -2.72 -1.15 15.87
C ASP A 128 -3.03 -1.00 14.37
N ILE A 129 -2.72 -2.03 13.58
CA ILE A 129 -2.81 -2.02 12.12
C ILE A 129 -4.23 -1.66 11.66
N ARG A 130 -5.26 -2.23 12.30
CA ARG A 130 -6.66 -2.08 11.89
C ARG A 130 -7.14 -0.66 12.12
N GLU A 131 -6.87 -0.12 13.31
CA GLU A 131 -7.22 1.25 13.64
C GLU A 131 -6.48 2.27 12.78
N VAL A 132 -5.16 2.07 12.62
CA VAL A 132 -4.32 3.01 11.88
C VAL A 132 -4.76 3.05 10.41
N ILE A 133 -5.03 1.91 9.76
CA ILE A 133 -5.52 1.93 8.38
C ILE A 133 -6.83 2.73 8.28
N CYS A 134 -7.78 2.52 9.19
CA CYS A 134 -9.05 3.28 9.18
C CYS A 134 -8.82 4.79 9.37
N LYS A 135 -7.99 5.17 10.35
CA LYS A 135 -7.61 6.58 10.61
C LYS A 135 -6.94 7.20 9.40
N GLU A 136 -6.10 6.45 8.70
CA GLU A 136 -5.35 6.93 7.54
C GLU A 136 -6.22 7.02 6.29
N VAL A 137 -7.19 6.12 6.10
CA VAL A 137 -8.24 6.26 5.08
C VAL A 137 -9.06 7.52 5.34
N ALA A 138 -9.57 7.70 6.56
CA ALA A 138 -10.35 8.88 6.94
C ALA A 138 -9.54 10.19 6.80
N ARG A 139 -8.22 10.16 7.01
CA ARG A 139 -7.38 11.35 6.84
C ARG A 139 -7.03 11.62 5.38
N ALA A 140 -6.58 10.60 4.65
CA ALA A 140 -6.04 10.75 3.30
C ALA A 140 -7.14 10.75 2.22
N HIS A 141 -8.35 10.31 2.56
CA HIS A 141 -9.51 10.16 1.67
C HIS A 141 -9.15 9.49 0.34
N PRO A 142 -8.54 8.29 0.33
CA PRO A 142 -8.28 7.61 -0.93
C PRO A 142 -9.59 7.20 -1.61
N ASP A 143 -9.58 7.13 -2.93
CA ASP A 143 -10.72 6.68 -3.72
C ASP A 143 -10.91 5.16 -3.64
N MET A 144 -9.86 4.43 -3.26
CA MET A 144 -9.90 3.01 -2.96
C MET A 144 -8.74 2.59 -2.05
N LEU A 145 -8.99 1.67 -1.12
CA LEU A 145 -7.97 0.96 -0.36
C LEU A 145 -7.68 -0.40 -1.01
N VAL A 146 -6.40 -0.74 -1.13
CA VAL A 146 -5.91 -2.01 -1.64
C VAL A 146 -5.12 -2.72 -0.55
N LEU A 147 -5.42 -4.00 -0.38
CA LEU A 147 -4.78 -4.88 0.60
C LEU A 147 -4.35 -6.19 -0.07
N GLY A 148 -3.19 -6.70 0.32
CA GLY A 148 -2.79 -8.07 0.04
C GLY A 148 -3.56 -9.06 0.90
N SER A 149 -3.80 -10.26 0.39
CA SER A 149 -4.33 -11.39 1.18
C SER A 149 -3.59 -12.67 0.85
N ARG A 150 -3.31 -13.43 1.92
CA ARG A 150 -2.41 -14.57 1.94
C ARG A 150 -2.91 -15.77 1.14
N GLY A 151 -4.24 -15.99 1.13
CA GLY A 151 -4.89 -17.09 0.42
C GLY A 151 -4.36 -18.47 0.83
N LEU A 152 -5.09 -19.22 1.66
CA LEU A 152 -4.72 -20.60 2.02
C LEU A 152 -5.37 -21.63 1.05
N ARG A 153 -4.70 -22.77 0.86
CA ARG A 153 -5.11 -23.86 -0.04
C ARG A 153 -6.22 -24.75 0.56
N THR A 154 -7.23 -25.02 -0.26
CA THR A 154 -7.99 -26.29 -0.40
C THR A 154 -8.96 -26.79 0.68
N ILE A 155 -9.08 -26.23 1.89
CA ILE A 155 -10.18 -26.67 2.80
C ILE A 155 -10.93 -25.47 3.39
N GLN A 156 -12.18 -25.33 2.93
CA GLN A 156 -13.30 -24.64 3.56
C GLN A 156 -13.09 -23.19 4.05
N LYS A 157 -13.79 -22.28 3.35
CA LYS A 157 -14.16 -20.91 3.72
C LYS A 157 -13.11 -19.84 3.42
N ILE A 158 -13.61 -18.86 2.68
CA ILE A 158 -12.96 -17.63 2.24
C ILE A 158 -12.53 -16.83 3.48
N PHE A 159 -11.31 -17.04 3.99
CA PHE A 159 -10.75 -16.13 4.98
C PHE A 159 -10.02 -14.99 4.25
N VAL A 160 -10.68 -13.84 4.21
CA VAL A 160 -10.02 -12.55 4.04
C VAL A 160 -9.14 -12.39 5.29
N GLY A 161 -7.82 -12.12 5.14
CA GLY A 161 -6.95 -11.99 6.32
C GLY A 161 -7.52 -10.99 7.34
N THR A 162 -7.20 -11.15 8.63
CA THR A 162 -7.84 -10.40 9.74
C THR A 162 -7.85 -8.88 9.54
N VAL A 163 -6.77 -8.30 9.02
CA VAL A 163 -6.68 -6.88 8.65
C VAL A 163 -7.63 -6.54 7.51
N SER A 164 -7.61 -7.33 6.44
CA SER A 164 -8.45 -7.11 5.26
C SER A 164 -9.93 -7.31 5.56
N GLU A 165 -10.30 -8.27 6.42
CA GLU A 165 -11.68 -8.49 6.84
C GLU A 165 -12.17 -7.31 7.68
N TYR A 166 -11.32 -6.83 8.59
CA TYR A 166 -11.63 -5.66 9.39
C TYR A 166 -11.83 -4.43 8.50
N CYS A 167 -10.90 -4.16 7.58
CA CYS A 167 -10.97 -2.97 6.73
C CYS A 167 -12.23 -2.97 5.85
N VAL A 168 -12.58 -4.11 5.23
CA VAL A 168 -13.80 -4.23 4.41
C VAL A 168 -15.07 -3.83 5.18
N LYS A 169 -15.10 -4.01 6.50
CA LYS A 169 -16.25 -3.66 7.35
C LYS A 169 -16.23 -2.23 7.91
N HIS A 170 -15.06 -1.59 7.99
CA HIS A 170 -14.90 -0.37 8.81
C HIS A 170 -14.33 0.85 8.08
N VAL A 171 -13.79 0.71 6.86
CA VAL A 171 -13.25 1.87 6.14
C VAL A 171 -14.32 2.50 5.24
N ASP A 172 -14.30 3.83 5.15
CA ASP A 172 -15.30 4.62 4.42
C ASP A 172 -14.99 4.75 2.91
N CYS A 173 -14.22 3.82 2.33
CA CYS A 173 -13.91 3.80 0.90
C CYS A 173 -13.98 2.37 0.32
N PRO A 174 -14.14 2.22 -1.01
CA PRO A 174 -14.05 0.92 -1.65
C PRO A 174 -12.78 0.16 -1.26
N VAL A 175 -12.91 -1.13 -0.95
CA VAL A 175 -11.78 -2.00 -0.59
C VAL A 175 -11.57 -3.08 -1.64
N LEU A 176 -10.37 -3.13 -2.19
CA LEU A 176 -9.91 -4.19 -3.08
C LEU A 176 -8.93 -5.11 -2.35
N VAL A 177 -9.30 -6.38 -2.22
CA VAL A 177 -8.44 -7.41 -1.64
C VAL A 177 -7.82 -8.25 -2.76
N VAL A 178 -6.52 -8.13 -2.95
CA VAL A 178 -5.78 -8.93 -3.95
C VAL A 178 -5.25 -10.19 -3.29
N ARG A 179 -5.72 -11.34 -3.77
CA ARG A 179 -5.24 -12.65 -3.28
C ARG A 179 -3.98 -13.07 -4.01
N ARG A 180 -3.04 -13.71 -3.29
CA ARG A 180 -1.91 -14.42 -3.91
C ARG A 180 -2.42 -15.56 -4.79
N LYS A 181 -1.70 -15.84 -5.88
CA LYS A 181 -1.91 -17.08 -6.65
C LYS A 181 -1.30 -18.25 -5.89
N GLN A 182 -1.85 -19.45 -6.06
CA GLN A 182 -1.35 -20.65 -5.38
C GLN A 182 0.10 -20.99 -5.75
N GLU A 183 0.58 -20.56 -6.91
CA GLU A 183 1.94 -20.79 -7.39
C GLU A 183 2.99 -19.95 -6.64
N ASP A 184 2.57 -18.86 -5.98
CA ASP A 184 3.45 -17.95 -5.23
C ASP A 184 3.42 -18.23 -3.72
N ALA A 185 2.78 -19.33 -3.28
CA ALA A 185 2.70 -19.70 -1.87
C ALA A 185 3.98 -20.42 -1.42
N PRO A 186 4.57 -20.07 -0.26
CA PRO A 186 5.62 -20.88 0.37
C PRO A 186 5.12 -22.30 0.63
N GLU A 187 6.00 -23.31 0.55
CA GLU A 187 5.64 -24.73 0.82
C GLU A 187 5.05 -24.90 2.23
N ASP A 188 5.53 -24.13 3.21
CA ASP A 188 5.01 -24.13 4.58
C ASP A 188 4.02 -22.97 4.81
N SER A 189 2.75 -23.25 4.54
CA SER A 189 1.65 -22.28 4.58
C SER A 189 1.21 -21.79 5.97
N ILE A 190 2.03 -21.98 7.02
CA ILE A 190 1.74 -21.46 8.37
C ILE A 190 2.38 -20.06 8.60
N GLU A 191 3.40 -19.66 7.82
CA GLU A 191 4.32 -18.59 8.26
C GLU A 191 4.38 -17.32 7.40
N ASP A 192 3.43 -17.06 6.50
CA ASP A 192 3.38 -15.75 5.81
C ASP A 192 1.96 -15.28 5.58
#